data_AF-A0A434TC44-F1
#
_entry.id   AF-A0A434TC44-F1
#
_cell.length_a   1.000
_cell.length_b   1.000
_cell.length_c   1.000
_cell.angle_alpha   90.00
_cell.angle_beta   90.00
_cell.angle_gamma   90.00
#
_symmetry.space_group_name_H-M   'P 1'
#
loop_
_entity.id
_entity.type
_entity.pdbx_description
1 polymer ?
#
loop_
_entity_poly.entity_id
_entity_poly.type
_entity_poly.pdbx_seq_one_letter_code
_entity_poly.pdbx_strand_id
1 'polypeptide(L)'
;MARPRRLNRAGLKRLGRRCLVAAIVLAAMPVALTFLYLPPFVHPVSTLMLKDLVTFSGYDRRWVSIDDVAPVLMHSVIMSEDGQFCFHRGVDHAAQFAEVDAAMEAELAVFRHDHRMHE
;
A
#
# COMPACT_ATOMS: atom_id res chain seq x y z
N MET A 1 12.88 7.65 48.25
CA MET A 1 12.45 6.22 48.26
C MET A 1 11.43 6.01 47.15
N ALA A 2 11.83 5.47 45.99
CA ALA A 2 10.92 5.20 44.88
C ALA A 2 10.22 3.85 45.12
N ARG A 3 8.90 3.90 45.37
CA ARG A 3 8.06 2.72 45.61
C ARG A 3 7.88 1.98 44.28
N PRO A 4 8.30 0.71 44.12
CA PRO A 4 8.11 0.01 42.87
C PRO A 4 6.61 -0.18 42.64
N ARG A 5 6.08 0.39 41.56
CA ARG A 5 4.71 0.15 41.12
C ARG A 5 4.59 -1.35 40.85
N ARG A 6 3.94 -2.09 41.75
CA ARG A 6 3.55 -3.47 41.49
C ARG A 6 2.67 -3.46 40.24
N LEU A 7 3.24 -3.85 39.09
CA LEU A 7 2.46 -4.03 37.89
C LEU A 7 1.43 -5.11 38.17
N ASN A 8 0.16 -4.72 38.21
CA ASN A 8 -0.96 -5.64 38.34
C ASN A 8 -0.90 -6.62 37.17
N ARG A 9 -0.46 -7.87 37.43
CA ARG A 9 -0.39 -8.95 36.43
C ARG A 9 -1.73 -9.16 35.70
N ALA A 10 -2.85 -8.85 36.36
CA ALA A 10 -4.18 -8.87 35.77
C ALA A 10 -4.41 -7.76 34.71
N GLY A 11 -3.85 -6.57 34.91
CA GLY A 11 -3.91 -5.47 33.93
C GLY A 11 -3.06 -5.76 32.70
N LEU A 12 -1.86 -6.34 32.90
CA LEU A 12 -0.98 -6.74 31.80
C LEU A 12 -1.58 -7.90 30.97
N LYS A 13 -2.23 -8.88 31.62
CA LYS A 13 -2.99 -9.94 30.93
C LYS A 13 -4.18 -9.40 30.14
N ARG A 14 -4.91 -8.40 30.66
CA ARG A 14 -5.98 -7.73 29.91
C ARG A 14 -5.46 -6.94 28.72
N LEU A 15 -4.33 -6.26 28.86
CA LEU A 15 -3.70 -5.52 27.76
C LEU A 15 -3.19 -6.49 26.67
N GLY A 16 -2.50 -7.56 27.07
CA GLY A 16 -2.06 -8.61 26.13
C GLY A 16 -3.23 -9.26 25.39
N ARG A 17 -4.35 -9.55 26.06
CA ARG A 17 -5.56 -10.06 25.40
C ARG A 17 -6.15 -9.04 24.41
N ARG A 18 -6.14 -7.75 24.72
CA ARG A 18 -6.60 -6.69 23.81
C ARG A 18 -5.69 -6.56 22.59
N CYS A 19 -4.38 -6.60 22.78
CA CYS A 19 -3.42 -6.60 21.68
C CYS A 19 -3.59 -7.83 20.77
N LEU A 20 -3.81 -9.01 21.36
CA LEU A 20 -4.07 -10.23 20.60
C LEU A 20 -5.36 -10.13 19.77
N VAL A 21 -6.45 -9.64 20.37
CA VAL A 21 -7.71 -9.43 19.64
C VAL A 21 -7.53 -8.39 18.52
N ALA A 22 -6.84 -7.27 18.79
CA ALA A 22 -6.56 -6.26 17.77
C ALA A 22 -5.73 -6.82 16.62
N ALA A 23 -4.71 -7.63 16.90
CA ALA A 23 -3.89 -8.29 15.89
C ALA A 23 -4.72 -9.28 15.06
N ILE A 24 -5.61 -10.06 15.68
CA ILE A 24 -6.52 -10.98 14.98
C ILE A 24 -7.48 -10.21 14.08
N VAL A 25 -8.07 -9.11 14.56
CA VAL A 25 -8.97 -8.27 13.76
C VAL A 25 -8.23 -7.66 12.57
N LEU A 26 -7.01 -7.15 12.78
CA LEU A 26 -6.18 -6.60 11.72
C LEU A 26 -5.82 -7.66 10.67
N ALA A 27 -5.48 -8.87 11.10
CA ALA A 27 -5.17 -10.00 10.21
C ALA A 27 -6.42 -10.54 9.48
N ALA A 28 -7.58 -10.50 10.13
CA ALA A 28 -8.86 -10.93 9.55
C ALA A 28 -9.45 -9.90 8.59
N MET A 29 -9.08 -8.62 8.72
CA MET A 29 -9.55 -7.53 7.88
C MET A 29 -9.37 -7.79 6.38
N PRO A 30 -8.16 -8.12 5.86
CA PRO A 30 -7.98 -8.37 4.43
C PRO A 30 -8.83 -9.54 3.94
N VAL A 31 -8.95 -10.62 4.73
CA VAL A 31 -9.78 -11.78 4.39
C VAL A 31 -11.26 -11.39 4.33
N ALA A 32 -11.75 -10.65 5.32
CA ALA A 32 -13.12 -10.16 5.36
C ALA A 32 -13.43 -9.21 4.19
N LEU A 33 -12.49 -8.33 3.84
CA LEU A 33 -12.59 -7.45 2.67
C LEU A 33 -12.64 -8.26 1.37
N THR A 34 -11.80 -9.31 1.23
CA THR A 34 -11.86 -10.19 0.06
C THR A 34 -13.24 -10.83 -0.10
N PHE A 35 -13.82 -11.37 0.98
CA PHE A 35 -15.17 -11.95 0.93
C PHE A 35 -16.27 -10.90 0.67
N LEU A 36 -16.07 -9.66 1.14
CA LEU A 36 -17.00 -8.56 0.91
C LEU A 36 -16.98 -8.03 -0.53
N TYR A 37 -15.80 -8.03 -1.17
CA TYR A 37 -15.60 -7.57 -2.56
C TYR A 37 -15.69 -8.69 -3.62
N LEU A 38 -15.92 -9.94 -3.18
CA LEU A 38 -16.15 -11.09 -4.05
C LEU A 38 -17.42 -10.98 -4.94
N PRO A 39 -18.54 -10.39 -4.48
CA PRO A 39 -19.72 -10.23 -5.32
C PRO A 39 -19.46 -9.23 -6.46
N PRO A 40 -19.70 -9.60 -7.74
CA PRO A 40 -19.39 -8.77 -8.91
C PRO A 40 -20.19 -7.47 -9.00
N PHE A 41 -21.21 -7.31 -8.15
CA PHE A 41 -22.04 -6.11 -8.04
C PHE A 41 -21.44 -5.03 -7.14
N VAL A 42 -20.45 -5.38 -6.30
CA VAL A 42 -19.78 -4.42 -5.43
C VAL A 42 -18.58 -3.84 -6.17
N HIS A 43 -18.83 -2.79 -6.96
CA HIS A 43 -17.75 -2.07 -7.62
C HIS A 43 -17.01 -1.22 -6.59
N PRO A 44 -15.67 -1.38 -6.44
CA PRO A 44 -14.91 -0.59 -5.49
C PRO A 44 -14.96 0.88 -5.89
N VAL A 45 -15.46 1.71 -4.99
CA VAL A 45 -15.36 3.18 -5.09
C VAL A 45 -13.95 3.59 -4.70
N SER A 46 -13.22 4.17 -5.66
CA SER A 46 -11.89 4.72 -5.41
C SER A 46 -11.96 6.00 -4.57
N THR A 47 -10.88 6.36 -3.90
CA THR A 47 -10.76 7.62 -3.14
C THR A 47 -11.04 8.84 -4.01
N LEU A 48 -10.66 8.78 -5.28
CA LEU A 48 -10.97 9.81 -6.28
C LEU A 48 -12.47 9.89 -6.58
N MET A 49 -13.15 8.74 -6.69
CA MET A 49 -14.60 8.71 -6.92
C MET A 49 -15.38 9.27 -5.73
N LEU A 50 -14.88 9.05 -4.50
CA LEU A 50 -15.48 9.64 -3.30
C LEU A 50 -15.35 11.17 -3.30
N LYS A 51 -14.19 11.70 -3.71
CA LYS A 51 -14.00 13.15 -3.90
C LYS A 51 -14.99 13.70 -4.94
N ASP A 52 -15.13 13.04 -6.08
CA ASP A 52 -16.01 13.51 -7.17
C ASP A 52 -17.48 13.48 -6.75
N LEU A 53 -17.87 12.48 -5.95
CA LEU A 53 -19.21 12.40 -5.33
C LEU A 53 -19.46 13.54 -4.35
N VAL A 54 -18.48 13.87 -3.50
CA VAL A 54 -18.55 15.03 -2.58
C VAL A 54 -18.57 16.36 -3.34
N THR A 55 -17.91 16.40 -4.50
CA THR A 55 -17.82 17.60 -5.36
C THR A 55 -19.04 17.73 -6.29
N PHE A 56 -19.99 16.79 -6.26
CA PHE A 56 -21.12 16.70 -7.18
C PHE A 56 -20.74 16.79 -8.66
N SER A 57 -19.49 16.43 -9.00
CA SER A 57 -19.10 16.24 -10.40
C SER A 57 -19.70 14.93 -10.84
N GLY A 58 -20.72 15.00 -11.69
CA GLY A 58 -21.32 13.81 -12.30
C GLY A 58 -20.24 13.01 -13.01
N TYR A 59 -20.07 11.75 -12.61
CA TYR A 59 -19.12 10.83 -13.22
C TYR A 59 -19.91 9.76 -13.99
N ASP A 60 -19.80 9.75 -15.32
CA ASP A 60 -20.40 8.73 -16.18
C ASP A 60 -19.41 7.58 -16.38
N ARG A 61 -19.83 6.36 -16.04
CA ARG A 61 -18.98 5.16 -16.15
C ARG A 61 -19.66 4.11 -17.01
N ARG A 62 -19.03 3.80 -18.14
CA ARG A 62 -19.44 2.69 -19.03
C ARG A 62 -18.44 1.55 -18.85
N TRP A 63 -18.89 0.47 -18.21
CA TRP A 63 -18.10 -0.74 -18.04
C TRP A 63 -18.06 -1.51 -19.35
N VAL A 64 -16.86 -1.77 -19.84
CA VAL A 64 -16.61 -2.53 -21.07
C VAL A 64 -15.67 -3.68 -20.70
N SER A 65 -15.86 -4.86 -21.32
CA SER A 65 -14.96 -5.99 -21.10
C SER A 65 -13.55 -5.63 -21.53
N ILE A 66 -12.54 -6.13 -20.82
CA ILE A 66 -11.14 -5.92 -21.18
C ILE A 66 -10.84 -6.46 -22.60
N ASP A 67 -11.55 -7.51 -23.02
CA ASP A 67 -11.43 -8.14 -24.34
C ASP A 67 -11.99 -7.28 -25.48
N ASP A 68 -12.89 -6.34 -25.16
CA ASP A 68 -13.50 -5.43 -26.13
C ASP A 68 -12.69 -4.13 -26.28
N VAL A 69 -11.64 -3.93 -25.49
CA VAL A 69 -10.74 -2.78 -25.57
C VAL A 69 -9.66 -3.05 -26.62
N ALA A 70 -9.40 -2.07 -27.49
CA ALA A 70 -8.36 -2.18 -28.50
C ALA A 70 -7.01 -2.55 -27.84
N PRO A 71 -6.32 -3.60 -28.31
CA PRO A 71 -5.15 -4.14 -27.63
C PRO A 71 -4.03 -3.10 -27.50
N VAL A 72 -3.88 -2.21 -28.49
CA VAL A 72 -2.88 -1.11 -28.43
C VAL A 72 -3.10 -0.17 -27.26
N LEU A 73 -4.36 0.07 -26.88
CA LEU A 73 -4.74 1.00 -25.81
C LEU A 73 -4.48 0.36 -24.43
N MET A 74 -4.67 -0.96 -24.32
CA MET A 74 -4.25 -1.72 -23.14
C MET A 74 -2.73 -1.64 -22.92
N HIS A 75 -1.94 -1.91 -23.96
CA HIS A 75 -0.48 -1.91 -23.83
C HIS A 75 0.07 -0.52 -23.47
N SER A 76 -0.50 0.56 -24.02
CA SER A 76 -0.08 1.91 -23.67
C SER A 76 -0.38 2.28 -22.22
N VAL A 77 -1.55 1.87 -21.70
CA VAL A 77 -1.93 2.15 -20.31
C VAL A 77 -1.04 1.37 -19.35
N ILE A 78 -0.82 0.08 -19.62
CA ILE A 78 0.06 -0.77 -18.80
C ILE A 78 1.48 -0.19 -18.79
N MET A 79 2.05 0.16 -19.96
CA MET A 79 3.40 0.75 -20.03
C MET A 79 3.52 2.11 -19.33
N SER A 80 2.44 2.90 -19.26
CA SER A 80 2.47 4.22 -18.61
C SER A 80 2.30 4.18 -17.09
N GLU A 81 1.59 3.18 -16.55
CA GLU A 81 1.35 3.02 -15.11
C GLU A 81 2.35 2.06 -14.48
N ASP A 82 2.54 0.89 -15.11
CA ASP A 82 3.38 -0.18 -14.59
C ASP A 82 3.83 -1.12 -15.71
N GLY A 83 4.91 -0.74 -16.39
CA GLY A 83 5.50 -1.53 -17.48
C GLY A 83 6.08 -2.87 -17.03
N GLN A 84 6.17 -3.14 -15.72
CA GLN A 84 6.66 -4.41 -15.17
C GLN A 84 5.54 -5.30 -14.62
N PHE A 85 4.27 -4.89 -14.72
CA PHE A 85 3.10 -5.65 -14.25
C PHE A 85 3.08 -7.13 -14.67
N CYS A 86 3.62 -7.45 -15.85
CA CYS A 86 3.69 -8.82 -16.38
C CYS A 86 4.79 -9.68 -15.73
N PHE A 87 5.79 -9.08 -15.08
CA PHE A 87 6.95 -9.75 -14.51
C PHE A 87 6.87 -9.91 -12.99
N HIS A 88 5.90 -9.26 -12.33
CA HIS A 88 5.66 -9.40 -10.89
C HIS A 88 4.20 -9.74 -10.58
N ARG A 89 3.96 -10.50 -9.50
CA ARG A 89 2.60 -10.87 -9.04
C ARG A 89 1.91 -9.73 -8.28
N GLY A 90 1.93 -8.52 -8.85
CA GLY A 90 1.16 -7.36 -8.37
C GLY A 90 1.90 -6.32 -7.51
N VAL A 91 3.06 -6.63 -6.91
CA VAL A 91 3.90 -5.62 -6.24
C VAL A 91 5.33 -5.75 -6.70
N ASP A 92 5.85 -4.72 -7.38
CA ASP A 92 7.26 -4.66 -7.77
C ASP A 92 8.11 -4.23 -6.58
N HIS A 93 8.51 -5.21 -5.77
CA HIS A 93 9.47 -4.99 -4.71
C HIS A 93 10.89 -4.79 -5.25
N ALA A 94 11.20 -5.35 -6.43
CA ALA A 94 12.53 -5.26 -7.01
C ALA A 94 12.83 -3.85 -7.51
N ALA A 95 11.88 -3.21 -8.20
CA ALA A 95 12.00 -1.82 -8.63
C ALA A 95 12.09 -0.86 -7.45
N GLN A 96 11.26 -1.05 -6.41
CA GLN A 96 11.29 -0.18 -5.22
C GLN A 96 12.62 -0.25 -4.48
N PHE A 97 13.17 -1.46 -4.24
CA PHE A 97 14.44 -1.59 -3.53
C PHE A 97 15.63 -1.15 -4.38
N ALA A 98 15.61 -1.40 -5.70
CA ALA A 98 16.65 -0.94 -6.60
C ALA A 98 16.76 0.60 -6.62
N GLU A 99 15.63 1.30 -6.59
CA GLU A 99 15.62 2.77 -6.59
C GLU A 99 16.05 3.36 -5.24
N VAL A 100 15.65 2.74 -4.12
CA VAL A 100 16.12 3.12 -2.78
C VAL A 100 17.63 2.89 -2.62
N ASP A 101 18.14 1.75 -3.08
CA ASP A 101 19.57 1.43 -3.01
C ASP A 101 20.40 2.39 -3.87
N ALA A 102 19.93 2.70 -5.09
CA ALA A 102 20.57 3.68 -5.96
C ALA A 102 20.59 5.08 -5.37
N ALA A 103 19.50 5.51 -4.72
CA ALA A 103 19.43 6.80 -4.04
C ALA A 103 20.42 6.88 -2.86
N MET A 104 20.53 5.82 -2.07
CA MET A 104 21.43 5.76 -0.93
C MET A 104 22.90 5.72 -1.35
N GLU A 105 23.22 5.04 -2.45
CA GLU A 105 24.58 5.00 -3.02
C GLU A 105 24.99 6.37 -3.60
N ALA A 106 24.06 7.08 -4.23
CA ALA A 106 24.28 8.45 -4.67
C ALA A 106 24.54 9.42 -3.51
N GLU A 107 23.79 9.29 -2.41
CA GLU A 107 23.98 10.11 -1.20
C GLU A 107 25.35 9.84 -0.54
N LEU A 108 25.77 8.57 -0.46
CA LEU A 108 27.09 8.17 0.03
C LEU A 108 28.23 8.67 -0.86
N ALA A 109 28.03 8.72 -2.18
CA ALA A 109 29.01 9.26 -3.12
C ALA A 109 29.18 10.78 -2.93
N VAL A 110 28.10 11.52 -2.68
CA VAL A 110 28.14 12.95 -2.35
C VAL A 110 28.87 13.17 -1.02
N PHE A 111 28.54 12.40 0.02
CA PHE A 111 29.19 12.55 1.34
C PHE A 111 30.69 12.23 1.29
N ARG A 112 31.09 11.21 0.53
CA ARG A 112 32.49 10.84 0.32
C ARG A 112 33.25 11.89 -0.51
N HIS A 113 32.57 12.58 -1.42
CA HIS A 113 33.16 13.68 -2.18
C HIS A 113 33.41 14.89 -1.28
N ASP A 114 32.42 15.27 -0.46
CA ASP A 114 32.50 16.43 0.45
C ASP A 114 33.58 16.26 1.53
N HIS A 115 33.68 15.08 2.15
CA HIS A 115 34.73 14.78 3.14
C HIS A 115 36.14 14.81 2.54
N ARG A 116 36.29 14.56 1.22
CA ARG A 116 37.60 14.61 0.53
C ARG A 116 38.01 16.03 0.13
N MET A 117 37.09 16.99 0.13
CA MET A 117 37.34 18.39 -0.20
C MET A 117 37.69 19.24 1.04
N HIS A 118 37.45 18.68 2.24
CA HIS A 118 37.71 19.31 3.53
C HIS A 118 39.00 18.82 4.23
N GLU A 119 39.76 17.90 3.62
CA GLU A 119 41.16 17.56 3.96
C GLU A 119 42.13 18.26 3.01
#